data_AF-R6DAV9-F1
#
_entry.id   AF-R6DAV9-F1
#
_cell.length_a   1.000
_cell.length_b   1.000
_cell.length_c   1.000
_cell.angle_alpha   90.00
_cell.angle_beta   90.00
_cell.angle_gamma   90.00
#
_symmetry.space_group_name_H-M   'P 1'
#
loop_
_entity.id
_entity.type
_entity.pdbx_description
1 polymer ?
#
loop_
_entity_poly.entity_id
_entity_poly.type
_entity_poly.pdbx_seq_one_letter_code
_entity_poly.pdbx_strand_id
1 'polypeptide(L)'
;MHYVWAFLVGGAICALVQVLMDNTKLMPGRIMVILVCTGVVLGAIGVYEPFAKWAGAGATVPLLGFGNTLFKGMKEAIDSEGFIGLFKGGFTACAVGVSAALLFGYIASLFFKPKMK
;
A
#
# COMPACT_ATOMS: atom_id res chain seq x y z
N MET A 1 22.81 -5.73 -3.09
CA MET A 1 22.32 -6.16 -1.76
C MET A 1 20.94 -5.60 -1.45
N HIS A 2 20.69 -4.29 -1.56
CA HIS A 2 19.40 -3.67 -1.21
C HIS A 2 18.21 -4.14 -2.06
N TYR A 3 18.38 -4.37 -3.37
CA TYR A 3 17.29 -4.86 -4.24
C TYR A 3 16.89 -6.30 -3.94
N VAL A 4 17.86 -7.17 -3.69
CA VAL A 4 17.61 -8.57 -3.31
C VAL A 4 16.91 -8.63 -1.96
N TRP A 5 17.33 -7.80 -1.01
CA TRP A 5 16.68 -7.69 0.29
C TRP A 5 15.23 -7.21 0.18
N ALA A 6 14.98 -6.15 -0.59
CA ALA A 6 13.63 -5.66 -0.86
C ALA A 6 12.75 -6.71 -1.55
N PHE A 7 13.31 -7.46 -2.51
CA PHE A 7 12.62 -8.56 -3.17
C PHE A 7 12.25 -9.67 -2.18
N LEU A 8 13.18 -10.07 -1.29
CA LEU A 8 12.92 -11.12 -0.30
C LEU A 8 11.87 -10.69 0.72
N VAL A 9 11.95 -9.47 1.25
CA VAL A 9 10.97 -8.98 2.23
C VAL A 9 9.59 -8.81 1.59
N GLY A 10 9.52 -8.19 0.41
CA GLY A 10 8.26 -8.06 -0.33
C GLY A 10 7.67 -9.41 -0.71
N GLY A 11 8.52 -10.33 -1.18
CA GLY A 11 8.15 -11.71 -1.49
C GLY A 11 7.62 -12.48 -0.28
N ALA A 12 8.24 -12.29 0.89
CA ALA A 12 7.76 -12.89 2.14
C ALA A 12 6.39 -12.34 2.55
N ILE A 13 6.16 -11.02 2.43
CA ILE A 13 4.82 -10.43 2.67
C ILE A 13 3.80 -11.05 1.71
N CYS A 14 4.12 -11.15 0.42
CA CYS A 14 3.23 -11.77 -0.56
C CYS A 14 2.96 -13.24 -0.25
N ALA A 15 3.97 -14.01 0.16
CA ALA A 15 3.80 -15.42 0.53
C ALA A 15 2.90 -15.57 1.76
N LEU A 16 3.04 -14.71 2.78
CA LEU A 16 2.14 -14.68 3.93
C LEU A 16 0.69 -14.40 3.54
N VAL A 17 0.49 -13.48 2.60
CA VAL A 17 -0.84 -13.16 2.06
C VAL A 17 -1.40 -14.32 1.26
N GLN A 18 -0.59 -15.01 0.47
CA GLN A 18 -1.00 -16.22 -0.25
C GLN A 18 -1.43 -17.32 0.72
N VAL A 19 -0.67 -17.56 1.79
CA VAL A 19 -1.06 -18.50 2.84
C VAL A 19 -2.42 -18.12 3.46
N LEU A 20 -2.65 -16.83 3.73
CA LEU A 20 -3.94 -16.36 4.24
C LEU A 20 -5.07 -16.58 3.22
N MET A 21 -4.82 -16.34 1.93
CA MET A 21 -5.78 -16.57 0.84
C MET A 21 -6.14 -18.05 0.72
N ASP A 22 -5.15 -18.94 0.78
CA ASP A 22 -5.33 -20.37 0.54
C ASP A 22 -5.98 -21.09 1.73
N ASN A 23 -5.71 -20.62 2.95
CA ASN A 23 -6.22 -21.24 4.18
C ASN A 23 -7.53 -20.62 4.69
N THR A 24 -8.04 -19.55 4.06
CA THR A 24 -9.28 -18.90 4.48
C THR A 24 -10.29 -18.81 3.35
N LYS A 25 -11.58 -18.72 3.70
CA LYS A 25 -12.66 -18.47 2.72
C LYS A 25 -12.85 -16.97 2.42
N LEU A 26 -11.86 -16.15 2.74
CA LEU A 26 -11.96 -14.71 2.54
C LEU A 26 -11.85 -14.38 1.06
N MET A 27 -12.76 -13.55 0.57
CA MET A 27 -12.65 -13.00 -0.78
C MET A 27 -11.37 -12.15 -0.88
N PRO A 28 -10.69 -12.12 -2.06
CA PRO A 28 -9.48 -11.33 -2.25
C PRO A 28 -9.63 -9.86 -1.82
N GLY A 29 -10.81 -9.27 -2.08
CA GLY A 29 -11.14 -7.91 -1.62
C GLY A 29 -11.02 -7.70 -0.12
N ARG A 30 -11.44 -8.68 0.71
CA ARG A 30 -11.35 -8.58 2.17
C ARG A 30 -9.89 -8.62 2.63
N ILE A 31 -9.07 -9.45 1.99
CA ILE A 31 -7.65 -9.58 2.32
C ILE A 31 -6.89 -8.31 1.98
N MET A 32 -7.19 -7.70 0.83
CA MET A 32 -6.64 -6.39 0.46
C MET A 32 -6.96 -5.31 1.51
N VAL A 33 -8.23 -5.22 1.94
CA VAL A 33 -8.64 -4.27 2.98
C VAL A 33 -7.92 -4.53 4.30
N ILE A 34 -7.83 -5.79 4.73
CA ILE A 34 -7.12 -6.18 5.96
C ILE A 34 -5.66 -5.72 5.91
N LEU A 35 -4.95 -5.92 4.79
CA LEU A 35 -3.57 -5.48 4.64
C LEU A 35 -3.42 -3.97 4.74
N VAL A 36 -4.28 -3.21 4.05
CA VAL A 36 -4.25 -1.74 4.09
C VAL A 36 -4.54 -1.25 5.51
N CYS A 37 -5.59 -1.76 6.16
CA CYS A 37 -5.93 -1.39 7.54
C CYS A 37 -4.82 -1.75 8.53
N THR A 38 -4.20 -2.92 8.37
CA THR A 38 -3.06 -3.34 9.21
C THR A 38 -1.89 -2.38 9.01
N GLY A 39 -1.61 -1.96 7.78
CA GLY A 39 -0.59 -0.96 7.46
C GLY A 39 -0.84 0.39 8.14
N VAL A 40 -2.09 0.86 8.12
CA VAL A 40 -2.52 2.08 8.82
C VAL A 40 -2.28 1.96 10.33
N VAL A 41 -2.73 0.86 10.94
CA VAL A 41 -2.58 0.63 12.38
C VAL A 41 -1.10 0.56 12.77
N LEU A 42 -0.29 -0.20 12.02
CA LEU A 42 1.16 -0.30 12.24
C LEU A 42 1.88 1.05 12.07
N GLY A 43 1.41 1.88 11.13
CA GLY A 43 1.89 3.26 10.96
C GLY A 43 1.50 4.14 12.14
N ALA A 44 0.27 4.02 12.63
CA ALA A 44 -0.25 4.80 13.76
C ALA A 44 0.50 4.52 15.07
N ILE A 45 0.86 3.26 15.33
CA ILE A 45 1.69 2.89 16.49
C ILE A 45 3.19 3.19 16.29
N GLY A 46 3.61 3.69 15.13
CA GLY A 46 5.00 4.05 14.83
C GLY A 46 5.93 2.86 14.53
N VAL A 47 5.42 1.63 14.47
CA VAL A 47 6.23 0.42 14.23
C VAL A 47 6.52 0.23 12.74
N TYR A 48 5.69 0.77 11.85
CA TYR A 48 5.90 0.62 10.42
C TYR A 48 7.11 1.39 9.90
N GLU A 49 7.47 2.51 10.52
CA GLU A 49 8.63 3.31 10.11
C GLU A 49 9.99 2.64 10.26
N PRO A 50 10.35 2.06 11.41
CA PRO A 50 11.59 1.31 11.52
C PRO A 50 11.57 0.08 10.61
N PHE A 51 10.41 -0.58 10.45
CA PHE A 51 10.25 -1.69 9.52
C PHE A 51 10.51 -1.27 8.07
N ALA A 52 9.92 -0.16 7.63
CA ALA A 52 10.11 0.38 6.28
C ALA A 52 11.55 0.84 6.02
N LYS A 53 12.23 1.42 7.02
CA LYS A 53 13.66 1.79 6.90
C LYS A 53 14.56 0.56 6.72
N TRP A 54 14.23 -0.56 7.37
CA TRP A 54 15.00 -1.79 7.28
C TRP A 54 14.69 -2.61 6.01
N ALA A 55 13.42 -2.69 5.61
CA ALA A 55 12.96 -3.46 4.46
C ALA A 55 13.01 -2.69 3.13
N GLY A 56 13.09 -1.36 3.18
CA GLY A 56 13.05 -0.48 2.02
C GLY A 56 11.80 -0.71 1.16
N ALA A 57 12.00 -0.80 -0.16
CA ALA A 57 10.92 -1.03 -1.13
C ALA A 57 10.12 -2.32 -0.86
N GLY A 58 10.70 -3.31 -0.18
CA GLY A 58 10.00 -4.55 0.18
C GLY A 58 8.84 -4.34 1.14
N ALA A 59 8.88 -3.29 1.97
CA ALA A 59 7.77 -2.91 2.84
C ALA A 59 6.92 -1.76 2.32
N THR A 60 7.46 -0.87 1.47
CA THR A 60 6.72 0.32 1.02
C THR A 60 5.86 0.07 -0.23
N VAL A 61 6.22 -0.90 -1.08
CA VAL A 61 5.48 -1.22 -2.32
C VAL A 61 4.21 -2.06 -2.08
N PRO A 62 4.18 -3.06 -1.18
CA PRO A 62 2.96 -3.83 -0.93
C PRO A 62 1.80 -2.99 -0.35
N LEU A 63 0.57 -3.53 -0.40
CA LEU A 63 -0.64 -2.87 0.16
C LEU A 63 -0.50 -2.49 1.64
N LEU A 64 0.29 -3.25 2.39
CA LEU A 64 0.66 -2.93 3.77
C LEU A 64 1.38 -1.58 3.87
N GLY A 65 2.32 -1.31 2.95
CA GLY A 65 3.03 -0.04 2.86
C GLY A 65 2.15 1.12 2.41
N PHE A 66 1.24 0.84 1.47
CA PHE A 66 0.23 1.81 1.06
C PHE A 66 -0.63 2.28 2.24
N GLY A 67 -1.04 1.38 3.14
CA GLY A 67 -1.75 1.74 4.37
C GLY A 67 -0.98 2.72 5.27
N ASN A 68 0.31 2.47 5.48
CA ASN A 68 1.16 3.40 6.24
C ASN A 68 1.32 4.77 5.54
N THR A 69 1.43 4.79 4.21
CA THR A 69 1.46 6.05 3.44
C THR A 69 0.18 6.86 3.62
N LEU A 70 -0.98 6.21 3.59
CA LEU A 70 -2.27 6.86 3.87
C LEU A 70 -2.30 7.46 5.28
N PHE A 71 -1.84 6.72 6.29
CA PHE A 71 -1.77 7.23 7.66
C PHE A 71 -0.89 8.48 7.76
N LYS A 72 0.31 8.45 7.16
CA LYS A 72 1.25 9.58 7.18
C LYS A 72 0.67 10.83 6.54
N GLY A 73 0.11 10.71 5.34
CA GLY A 73 -0.47 11.86 4.67
C GLY A 73 -1.74 12.38 5.37
N MET A 74 -2.50 11.51 6.04
CA MET A 74 -3.59 11.95 6.90
C MET A 74 -3.07 12.71 8.13
N LYS A 75 -2.04 12.20 8.80
CA LYS A 75 -1.41 12.86 9.94
C LYS A 75 -0.85 14.23 9.56
N GLU A 76 -0.07 14.32 8.48
CA GLU A 76 0.47 15.60 7.99
C GLU A 76 -0.64 16.61 7.63
N ALA A 77 -1.74 16.14 7.03
CA ALA A 77 -2.85 17.01 6.70
C ALA A 77 -3.59 17.51 7.96
N ILE A 78 -3.74 16.66 8.98
CA ILE A 78 -4.34 17.08 10.26
C ILE A 78 -3.41 18.06 10.99
N ASP A 79 -2.12 17.79 11.01
CA ASP A 79 -1.12 18.65 11.66
C ASP A 79 -1.03 20.04 10.99
N SER A 80 -1.36 20.16 9.70
CA SER A 80 -1.31 21.42 8.93
C SER A 80 -2.66 22.14 8.77
N GLU A 81 -3.74 21.41 8.50
CA GLU A 81 -5.07 21.97 8.19
C GLU A 81 -6.12 21.71 9.30
N GLY A 82 -5.72 21.08 10.41
CA GLY A 82 -6.61 20.73 11.51
C GLY A 82 -7.70 19.75 11.08
N PHE A 83 -8.95 20.00 11.47
CA PHE A 83 -10.07 19.09 11.22
C PHE A 83 -10.34 18.82 9.73
N ILE A 84 -10.10 19.81 8.86
CA ILE A 84 -10.27 19.66 7.41
C ILE A 84 -9.26 18.64 6.84
N GLY A 85 -8.10 18.51 7.47
CA GLY A 85 -7.05 17.56 7.09
C GLY A 85 -7.52 16.11 7.09
N LEU A 86 -8.50 15.75 7.93
CA LEU A 86 -9.10 14.42 7.98
C LEU A 86 -9.70 14.00 6.62
N PHE A 87 -10.29 14.96 5.90
CA PHE A 87 -10.98 14.72 4.63
C PHE A 87 -10.09 14.82 3.41
N LYS A 88 -8.92 15.46 3.52
CA LYS A 88 -8.03 15.67 2.38
C LYS A 88 -6.81 14.76 2.40
N GLY A 89 -6.21 14.54 3.58
CA GLY A 89 -4.88 13.94 3.67
C GLY A 89 -4.76 12.58 3.03
N GLY A 90 -5.70 11.67 3.30
CA GLY A 90 -5.72 10.34 2.69
C GLY A 90 -5.84 10.37 1.16
N PHE A 91 -6.66 11.27 0.62
CA PHE A 91 -6.83 11.42 -0.83
C PHE A 91 -5.59 12.02 -1.49
N THR A 92 -4.99 13.05 -0.89
CA THR A 92 -3.74 13.63 -1.40
C THR A 92 -2.61 12.61 -1.36
N ALA A 93 -2.52 11.81 -0.30
CA ALA A 93 -1.49 10.78 -0.13
C ALA A 93 -1.55 9.67 -1.19
N CYS A 94 -2.75 9.26 -1.61
CA CYS A 94 -2.91 8.23 -2.64
C CYS A 94 -3.00 8.77 -4.07
N ALA A 95 -3.26 10.07 -4.25
CA ALA A 95 -3.56 10.69 -5.54
C ALA A 95 -2.51 10.36 -6.60
N VAL A 96 -1.22 10.54 -6.26
CA VAL A 96 -0.11 10.28 -7.19
C VAL A 96 -0.07 8.81 -7.60
N GLY A 97 -0.18 7.88 -6.65
CA GLY A 97 -0.10 6.45 -6.93
C GLY A 97 -1.26 5.94 -7.79
N VAL A 98 -2.49 6.35 -7.44
CA VAL A 98 -3.70 5.97 -8.20
C VAL A 98 -3.71 6.61 -9.59
N SER A 99 -3.32 7.89 -9.69
CA SER A 99 -3.26 8.57 -10.98
C SER A 99 -2.20 7.96 -11.89
N ALA A 100 -1.02 7.64 -11.36
CA ALA A 100 0.02 6.95 -12.11
C ALA A 100 -0.47 5.57 -12.59
N ALA A 101 -1.09 4.77 -11.71
CA ALA A 101 -1.63 3.46 -12.08
C ALA A 101 -2.66 3.57 -13.22
N LEU A 102 -3.54 4.57 -13.16
CA LEU A 102 -4.57 4.80 -14.17
C LEU A 102 -3.96 5.25 -15.51
N LEU A 103 -3.04 6.22 -15.48
CA LEU A 103 -2.37 6.73 -16.69
C LEU A 103 -1.53 5.66 -17.38
N PHE A 104 -0.68 4.93 -16.63
CA PHE A 104 0.14 3.87 -17.20
C PHE A 104 -0.72 2.69 -17.67
N GLY A 105 -1.79 2.35 -16.94
CA GLY A 105 -2.76 1.35 -17.37
C GLY A 105 -3.42 1.73 -18.70
N TYR A 106 -3.81 3.00 -18.86
CA TYR A 106 -4.35 3.51 -20.11
C TYR A 106 -3.33 3.47 -21.25
N ILE A 107 -2.10 3.95 -21.04
CA ILE A 107 -1.03 3.89 -22.05
C ILE A 107 -0.77 2.44 -22.47
N ALA A 108 -0.69 1.50 -21.53
CA ALA A 108 -0.52 0.08 -21.84
C ALA A 108 -1.66 -0.47 -22.69
N SER A 109 -2.90 -0.03 -22.45
CA SER A 109 -4.08 -0.45 -23.22
C SER A 109 -4.06 0.00 -24.69
N LEU A 110 -3.27 1.03 -25.04
CA LEU A 110 -3.11 1.48 -26.43
C LEU A 110 -2.28 0.49 -27.27
N PHE A 111 -1.31 -0.16 -26.64
CA PHE A 111 -0.41 -1.11 -27.31
C PHE A 111 -0.88 -2.57 -27.15
N PHE A 112 -1.55 -2.88 -26.04
CA PHE A 112 -2.00 -4.23 -25.70
C PHE A 112 -3.51 -4.26 -25.57
N LYS A 113 -4.17 -5.26 -26.16
CA LYS A 113 -5.60 -5.48 -25.94
C LYS A 113 -5.82 -6.08 -24.54
N PRO A 114 -6.41 -5.33 -23.58
CA PRO A 114 -6.72 -5.90 -22.29
C PRO A 114 -7.79 -6.98 -22.47
N LYS A 115 -7.52 -8.19 -21.98
CA LYS A 115 -8.54 -9.23 -21.86
C LYS A 115 -9.27 -9.00 -20.54
N MET A 116 -10.54 -8.61 -20.60
CA MET A 116 -11.40 -8.72 -19.42
C MET A 116 -11.63 -10.21 -19.18
N LYS A 117 -11.26 -10.70 -17.99
CA LYS A 117 -11.45 -12.08 -17.58
C LYS A 117 -12.57 -12.14 -16.56
#